data_AF-A0A2Z3HBG9-F1
#
_entry.id   AF-A0A2Z3HBG9-F1
#
_cell.length_a   1.000
_cell.length_b   1.000
_cell.length_c   1.000
_cell.angle_alpha   90.00
_cell.angle_beta   90.00
_cell.angle_gamma   90.00
#
_symmetry.space_group_name_H-M   'P 1'
#
loop_
_entity.id
_entity.type
_entity.pdbx_description
1 polymer ?
#
loop_
_entity_poly.entity_id
_entity_poly.type
_entity_poly.pdbx_seq_one_letter_code
_entity_poly.pdbx_strand_id
1 'polypeptide(L)'
;MADETKKAGARAGHAKGEPPAPKPGARVCDPTERAGEGLKRFKLRLEGHPFGARTQRYVLAPDRDSAVGEYLRAEGIDPGDVDGAGVRVVATELPD
;
A
#
# COMPACT_ATOMS: atom_id res chain seq x y z
N MET A 1 23.71 55.86 -18.95
CA MET A 1 22.78 54.88 -19.56
C MET A 1 22.60 53.80 -18.50
N ALA A 2 21.71 54.02 -17.51
CA ALA A 2 20.38 53.39 -17.36
C ALA A 2 20.51 51.85 -17.34
N ASP A 3 20.64 51.20 -16.18
CA ASP A 3 19.54 50.77 -15.29
C ASP A 3 18.19 50.57 -16.00
N GLU A 4 17.90 49.32 -16.34
CA GLU A 4 16.54 48.88 -16.60
C GLU A 4 16.22 47.62 -15.80
N THR A 5 15.70 47.88 -14.62
CA THR A 5 14.91 46.96 -13.80
C THR A 5 13.53 46.77 -14.41
N LYS A 6 13.16 45.59 -14.94
CA LYS A 6 11.73 45.26 -15.20
C LYS A 6 11.36 43.77 -15.25
N LYS A 7 10.92 43.27 -14.09
CA LYS A 7 9.58 42.68 -13.85
C LYS A 7 9.17 41.42 -14.63
N ALA A 8 9.38 40.24 -14.02
CA ALA A 8 8.46 39.10 -14.00
C ALA A 8 9.09 38.02 -13.11
N GLY A 9 8.50 37.45 -12.09
CA GLY A 9 7.17 37.52 -11.51
C GLY A 9 7.17 36.47 -10.41
N ALA A 10 6.94 36.90 -9.18
CA ALA A 10 6.63 36.00 -8.08
C ALA A 10 5.32 35.27 -8.43
N ARG A 11 5.43 34.01 -8.83
CA ARG A 11 4.37 32.99 -8.80
C ARG A 11 4.92 31.88 -7.90
N ALA A 12 4.83 31.98 -6.57
CA ALA A 12 3.61 31.73 -5.81
C ALA A 12 2.77 30.62 -6.47
N GLY A 13 2.88 29.41 -5.91
CA GLY A 13 1.80 28.43 -6.00
C GLY A 13 1.83 27.48 -7.19
N HIS A 14 2.97 26.86 -7.52
CA HIS A 14 2.85 25.43 -7.84
C HIS A 14 2.64 24.70 -6.51
N ALA A 15 1.37 24.64 -6.09
CA ALA A 15 0.88 23.44 -5.47
C ALA A 15 1.02 22.33 -6.52
N LYS A 16 2.26 21.86 -6.75
CA LYS A 16 2.44 20.45 -7.04
C LYS A 16 1.86 19.82 -5.79
N GLY A 17 0.61 19.35 -5.92
CA GLY A 17 0.05 18.47 -4.92
C GLY A 17 1.13 17.44 -4.69
N GLU A 18 1.82 17.58 -3.57
CA GLU A 18 2.54 16.48 -2.97
C GLU A 18 1.53 15.34 -3.09
N PRO A 19 1.82 14.26 -3.84
CA PRO A 19 0.94 13.11 -3.81
C PRO A 19 0.72 12.87 -2.33
N PRO A 20 -0.54 12.83 -1.85
CA PRO A 20 -0.84 12.87 -0.42
C PRO A 20 0.15 11.92 0.24
N ALA A 21 0.99 12.45 1.14
CA ALA A 21 2.06 11.68 1.79
C ALA A 21 1.48 10.30 2.08
N PRO A 22 2.10 9.20 1.58
CA PRO A 22 1.46 7.90 1.57
C PRO A 22 0.90 7.71 2.96
N LYS A 23 -0.44 7.66 3.06
CA LYS A 23 -1.09 7.38 4.34
C LYS A 23 -0.31 6.19 4.92
N PRO A 24 0.04 6.17 6.21
CA PRO A 24 0.61 4.96 6.80
C PRO A 24 -0.43 3.86 6.60
N GLY A 25 -0.29 3.12 5.51
CA GLY A 25 -1.45 2.69 4.75
C GLY A 25 -0.99 1.50 3.96
N ALA A 26 -1.01 0.36 4.66
CA ALA A 26 -0.65 -0.96 4.17
C ALA A 26 0.68 -1.04 3.42
N ARG A 27 1.69 -1.63 4.05
CA ARG A 27 2.94 -1.99 3.37
C ARG A 27 3.31 -3.43 3.63
N VAL A 28 3.88 -4.10 2.63
CA VAL A 28 4.51 -5.42 2.84
C VAL A 28 5.69 -5.26 3.80
N CYS A 29 5.79 -6.16 4.75
CA CYS A 29 6.82 -6.18 5.78
C CYS A 29 7.44 -7.57 5.95
N ASP A 30 8.54 -7.61 6.68
CA ASP A 30 9.13 -8.84 7.17
C ASP A 30 8.29 -9.46 8.30
N PRO A 31 8.35 -10.79 8.50
CA PRO A 31 7.65 -11.48 9.58
C PRO A 31 8.08 -11.02 10.99
N THR A 32 9.29 -10.50 11.13
CA THR A 32 9.88 -10.04 12.39
C THR A 32 9.63 -8.55 12.65
N GLU A 33 9.09 -7.82 11.67
CA GLU A 33 8.78 -6.41 11.84
C GLU A 33 7.61 -6.23 12.81
N ARG A 34 7.70 -5.21 13.66
CA ARG A 34 6.65 -4.83 14.61
C ARG A 34 5.68 -3.85 13.97
N ALA A 35 4.42 -4.02 14.29
CA ALA A 35 3.35 -3.09 13.97
C ALA A 35 3.46 -1.88 14.92
N GLY A 36 4.26 -0.89 14.50
CA GLY A 36 4.36 0.40 15.19
C GLY A 36 3.04 1.18 15.21
N GLU A 37 3.06 2.33 15.91
CA GLU A 37 1.92 3.23 16.19
C GLU A 37 0.75 3.18 15.19
N GLY A 38 -0.35 2.55 15.61
CA GLY A 38 -1.62 2.55 14.87
C GLY A 38 -1.73 1.58 13.70
N LEU A 39 -0.71 0.76 13.45
CA LEU A 39 -0.74 -0.31 12.47
C LEU A 39 -0.92 -1.66 13.15
N LYS A 40 -1.41 -2.63 12.38
CA LYS A 40 -1.55 -4.03 12.77
C LYS A 40 -0.80 -4.89 11.77
N ARG A 41 -0.25 -5.99 12.25
CA ARG A 41 0.42 -6.97 11.39
C ARG A 41 -0.59 -8.00 10.90
N PHE A 42 -0.71 -8.12 9.59
CA PHE A 42 -1.53 -9.14 8.96
C PHE A 42 -0.66 -10.12 8.21
N LYS A 43 -0.89 -11.40 8.44
CA LYS A 43 -0.37 -12.48 7.62
C LYS A 43 -1.40 -12.81 6.55
N LEU A 44 -1.06 -12.56 5.29
CA LEU A 44 -1.92 -12.82 4.15
C LEU A 44 -1.40 -13.98 3.33
N ARG A 45 -2.31 -14.83 2.89
CA ARG A 45 -2.02 -15.98 2.04
C ARG A 45 -3.14 -16.19 1.05
N LEU A 46 -2.77 -16.44 -0.20
CA LEU A 46 -3.68 -16.90 -1.24
C LEU A 46 -3.88 -18.41 -1.12
N GLU A 47 -5.13 -18.85 -1.19
CA GLU A 47 -5.51 -20.25 -1.28
C GLU A 47 -6.37 -20.49 -2.51
N GLY A 48 -6.26 -21.67 -3.12
CA GLY A 48 -7.08 -22.06 -4.28
C GLY A 48 -6.59 -21.58 -5.65
N HIS A 49 -5.47 -20.84 -5.74
CA HIS A 49 -4.97 -20.34 -7.02
C HIS A 49 -4.17 -21.40 -7.80
N PRO A 50 -4.57 -21.77 -9.03
CA PRO A 50 -3.94 -22.85 -9.81
C PRO A 50 -2.51 -22.52 -10.26
N PHE A 51 -2.20 -21.23 -10.44
CA PHE A 51 -0.85 -20.74 -10.81
C PHE A 51 -0.06 -20.15 -9.63
N GLY A 52 -0.67 -20.07 -8.46
CA GLY A 52 -0.15 -19.29 -7.35
C GLY A 52 0.57 -20.21 -6.39
N ALA A 53 1.89 -20.07 -6.31
CA ALA A 53 2.64 -20.55 -5.16
C ALA A 53 1.92 -20.14 -3.86
N ARG A 54 2.14 -20.87 -2.77
CA ARG A 54 1.67 -20.52 -1.42
C ARG A 54 2.32 -19.20 -0.97
N THR A 55 1.99 -18.08 -1.61
CA THR A 55 2.62 -16.80 -1.38
C THR A 55 2.02 -16.25 -0.11
N GLN A 56 2.82 -16.38 0.94
CA GLN A 56 2.51 -15.84 2.24
C GLN A 56 3.29 -14.54 2.38
N ARG A 57 2.60 -13.43 2.64
CA ARG A 57 3.25 -12.16 2.97
C ARG A 57 2.73 -11.62 4.29
N TYR A 58 3.53 -10.78 4.88
CA TYR A 58 3.16 -10.01 6.06
C TYR A 58 2.96 -8.57 5.60
N VAL A 59 1.89 -7.94 6.08
CA VAL A 59 1.53 -6.57 5.72
C VAL A 59 1.22 -5.81 7.00
N LEU A 60 1.83 -4.65 7.18
CA LEU A 60 1.48 -3.70 8.22
C LEU A 60 0.41 -2.77 7.69
N ALA A 61 -0.80 -2.84 8.22
CA ALA A 61 -1.93 -2.03 7.78
C ALA A 61 -2.79 -1.58 8.97
N PRO A 62 -3.52 -0.46 8.86
CA PRO A 62 -4.44 -0.02 9.92
C PRO A 62 -5.64 -0.98 10.10
N ASP A 63 -6.04 -1.67 9.03
CA ASP A 63 -7.18 -2.58 8.99
C ASP A 63 -6.95 -3.73 7.99
N ARG A 64 -7.81 -4.73 8.06
CA ARG A 64 -7.71 -5.94 7.22
C ARG A 64 -7.91 -5.66 5.74
N ASP A 65 -8.80 -4.74 5.37
CA ASP A 65 -9.14 -4.44 3.98
C ASP A 65 -7.96 -3.77 3.28
N SER A 66 -7.35 -2.80 3.96
CA SER A 66 -6.09 -2.18 3.55
C SER A 66 -4.98 -3.23 3.37
N ALA A 67 -4.89 -4.21 4.29
CA ALA A 67 -3.89 -5.28 4.21
C ALA A 67 -4.10 -6.21 3.00
N VAL A 68 -5.36 -6.58 2.72
CA VAL A 68 -5.75 -7.42 1.58
C VAL A 68 -5.48 -6.70 0.27
N GLY A 69 -5.84 -5.42 0.17
CA GLY A 69 -5.58 -4.61 -1.01
C GLY A 69 -4.09 -4.52 -1.35
N GLU A 70 -3.24 -4.27 -0.35
CA GLU A 70 -1.79 -4.20 -0.57
C GLU A 70 -1.18 -5.57 -0.90
N TYR A 71 -1.66 -6.64 -0.28
CA TYR A 71 -1.23 -8.00 -0.62
C TYR A 71 -1.52 -8.33 -2.08
N LEU A 72 -2.76 -8.09 -2.53
CA LEU A 72 -3.17 -8.35 -3.90
C LEU A 72 -2.37 -7.50 -4.89
N ARG A 73 -2.17 -6.21 -4.58
CA ARG A 73 -1.31 -5.31 -5.36
C ARG A 73 0.12 -5.83 -5.46
N ALA A 74 0.71 -6.27 -4.35
CA ALA A 74 2.09 -6.75 -4.29
C ALA A 74 2.30 -8.10 -5.00
N GLU A 75 1.24 -8.90 -5.09
CA GLU A 75 1.20 -10.15 -5.85
C GLU A 75 0.81 -9.95 -7.32
N GLY A 76 0.38 -8.75 -7.71
CA GLY A 76 -0.12 -8.46 -9.05
C GLY A 76 -1.41 -9.20 -9.38
N ILE A 77 -2.24 -9.47 -8.37
CA ILE A 77 -3.51 -10.18 -8.51
C ILE A 77 -4.63 -9.15 -8.58
N ASP A 78 -5.45 -9.24 -9.62
CA ASP A 78 -6.65 -8.43 -9.72
C ASP A 78 -7.68 -8.90 -8.66
N PRO A 79 -8.26 -7.99 -7.87
CA PRO A 79 -9.24 -8.36 -6.84
C PRO A 79 -10.50 -9.02 -7.42
N GLY A 80 -10.79 -8.83 -8.71
CA GLY A 80 -11.88 -9.50 -9.42
C GLY A 80 -11.64 -10.98 -9.72
N ASP A 81 -10.39 -11.45 -9.68
CA ASP A 81 -10.04 -12.87 -9.81
C ASP A 81 -10.19 -13.63 -8.48
N VAL A 82 -10.26 -12.91 -7.37
CA VAL A 82 -10.60 -13.45 -6.05
C VAL A 82 -12.11 -13.77 -6.04
N ASP A 83 -12.49 -14.91 -5.47
CA ASP A 83 -13.85 -15.51 -5.47
C ASP A 83 -14.36 -16.10 -6.80
N GLY A 84 -13.88 -15.66 -7.97
CA GLY A 84 -14.34 -16.19 -9.27
C GLY A 84 -13.83 -17.60 -9.63
N ALA A 85 -12.63 -17.96 -9.18
CA ALA A 85 -11.94 -19.20 -9.53
C ALA A 85 -11.70 -20.16 -8.34
N GLY A 86 -12.42 -19.97 -7.22
CA GLY A 86 -12.14 -20.68 -5.95
C GLY A 86 -10.90 -20.15 -5.22
N VAL A 87 -10.42 -18.99 -5.63
CA VAL A 87 -9.27 -18.27 -5.06
C VAL A 87 -9.76 -17.43 -3.89
N ARG A 88 -9.13 -17.57 -2.72
CA ARG A 88 -9.45 -16.77 -1.53
C ARG A 88 -8.20 -16.18 -0.90
N VAL A 89 -8.31 -14.95 -0.39
CA VAL A 89 -7.27 -14.35 0.45
C VAL A 89 -7.59 -14.60 1.91
N VAL A 90 -6.75 -15.39 2.57
CA VAL A 90 -6.81 -15.59 4.02
C VAL A 90 -5.92 -14.53 4.67
N ALA A 91 -6.53 -13.59 5.38
CA ALA A 91 -5.83 -12.60 6.19
C ALA A 91 -5.99 -12.94 7.67
N THR A 92 -4.88 -13.04 8.38
CA THR A 92 -4.84 -13.32 9.82
C THR A 92 -4.13 -12.18 10.52
N GLU A 93 -4.83 -11.48 11.41
CA GLU A 93 -4.22 -10.48 12.30
C GLU A 93 -3.29 -11.19 13.29
N LEU A 94 -2.05 -10.75 13.37
CA LEU A 94 -1.05 -11.24 14.30
C LEU A 94 -0.92 -10.26 15.47
N PRO A 95 -0.70 -10.77 16.69
CA PRO A 95 -0.28 -9.92 17.79
C PRO A 95 1.10 -9.30 17.48
N ASP A 96 1.33 -8.10 18.03
CA ASP A 96 2.64 -7.44 17.97
C ASP A 96 3.70 -8.17 18.82
#